data_AF-A0A957URW4-F1
#
_entry.id   AF-A0A957URW4-F1
#
_cell.length_a   1.000
_cell.length_b   1.000
_cell.length_c   1.000
_cell.angle_alpha   90.00
_cell.angle_beta   90.00
_cell.angle_gamma   90.00
#
_symmetry.space_group_name_H-M   'P 1'
#
loop_
_entity.id
_entity.type
_entity.pdbx_description
1 polymer ?
#
loop_
_entity_poly.entity_id
_entity_poly.type
_entity_poly.pdbx_seq_one_letter_code
_entity_poly.pdbx_strand_id
1 'polypeptide(L)' 'LILADEPTGNLDEETGETVLELLLELTRNAGKTLIMATHALDVAQQADRVLHLVHGKLE' A
#
# COMPACT_ATOMS: atom_id res chain seq x y z
N LEU A 1 1.01 13.46 3.23
CA LEU A 1 1.91 12.34 2.88
C LEU A 1 1.74 11.31 3.98
N ILE A 2 1.40 10.09 3.61
CA ILE A 2 1.34 8.93 4.51
C ILE A 2 2.41 7.95 4.05
N LEU A 3 3.17 7.43 4.99
CA LEU A 3 4.17 6.38 4.79
C LEU A 3 3.69 5.18 5.61
N ALA A 4 3.52 4.04 4.96
CA ALA A 4 3.06 2.81 5.61
C ALA A 4 4.02 1.66 5.30
N ASP A 5 4.52 1.01 6.34
CA ASP A 5 5.35 -0.19 6.20
C ASP A 5 4.49 -1.40 6.54
N GLU A 6 4.21 -2.24 5.54
CA GLU A 6 3.32 -3.40 5.62
C GLU A 6 1.96 -3.11 6.31
N PRO A 7 1.12 -2.20 5.75
CA PRO A 7 -0.08 -1.70 6.42
C PRO A 7 -1.11 -2.76 6.80
N THR A 8 -1.10 -3.92 6.15
CA THR A 8 -2.07 -5.00 6.32
C THR A 8 -1.45 -6.33 6.73
N GLY A 9 -0.13 -6.41 6.96
CA GLY A 9 0.60 -7.68 7.10
C GLY A 9 0.23 -8.54 8.32
N ASN A 10 -0.45 -7.97 9.32
CA ASN A 10 -0.90 -8.67 10.53
C ASN A 10 -2.42 -8.96 10.54
N LEU A 11 -3.12 -8.68 9.44
CA LEU A 11 -4.56 -8.86 9.32
C LEU A 11 -4.86 -10.12 8.51
N ASP A 12 -6.04 -10.71 8.74
CA ASP A 12 -6.61 -11.66 7.80
C ASP A 12 -6.94 -10.97 6.46
N GLU A 13 -7.11 -11.77 5.41
CA GLU A 13 -7.31 -11.32 4.02
C GLU A 13 -8.48 -10.31 3.90
N GLU A 14 -9.66 -10.65 4.43
CA GLU A 14 -10.87 -9.81 4.37
C GLU A 14 -10.68 -8.47 5.10
N THR A 15 -10.13 -8.52 6.32
CA THR A 15 -9.86 -7.32 7.11
C THR A 15 -8.77 -6.46 6.46
N GLY A 16 -7.74 -7.11 5.89
CA GLY A 16 -6.64 -6.47 5.18
C GLY A 16 -7.12 -5.68 3.96
N GLU A 17 -7.93 -6.29 3.11
CA GLU A 17 -8.54 -5.64 1.95
C GLU A 17 -9.35 -4.41 2.37
N THR A 18 -10.23 -4.55 3.36
CA THR A 18 -11.06 -3.45 3.86
C THR A 18 -10.23 -2.26 4.36
N VAL A 19 -9.17 -2.54 5.14
CA VAL A 19 -8.29 -1.48 5.66
C VAL A 19 -7.52 -0.79 4.54
N LEU A 20 -7.05 -1.54 3.55
CA LEU A 20 -6.34 -0.99 2.41
C LEU A 20 -7.24 -0.08 1.56
N GLU A 21 -8.46 -0.52 1.26
CA GLU A 21 -9.45 0.28 0.54
C GLU A 21 -9.71 1.61 1.25
N LEU A 22 -9.93 1.57 2.56
CA LEU A 22 -10.12 2.78 3.37
C LEU A 22 -8.90 3.72 3.31
N LEU A 23 -7.68 3.20 3.39
CA LEU A 23 -6.46 4.01 3.27
C LEU A 23 -6.34 4.67 1.89
N LEU A 24 -6.62 3.92 0.83
CA LEU A 24 -6.61 4.43 -0.55
C LEU A 24 -7.68 5.51 -0.76
N GLU A 25 -8.89 5.28 -0.28
CA GLU A 25 -9.98 6.27 -0.37
C GLU A 25 -9.65 7.55 0.40
N LEU A 26 -9.21 7.43 1.66
CA LEU A 26 -8.88 8.59 2.50
C LEU A 26 -7.75 9.42 1.88
N THR A 27 -6.73 8.76 1.33
CA THR A 27 -5.59 9.44 0.70
C THR A 27 -6.01 10.16 -0.57
N ARG A 28 -6.77 9.49 -1.45
CA ARG A 28 -7.31 10.09 -2.68
C ARG A 28 -8.25 11.26 -2.39
N ASN A 29 -9.21 11.09 -1.50
CA ASN A 29 -10.21 12.11 -1.16
C ASN A 29 -9.58 13.34 -0.48
N ALA A 30 -8.55 13.15 0.32
CA ALA A 30 -7.84 14.24 0.99
C ALA A 30 -6.75 14.91 0.11
N GLY A 31 -6.58 14.46 -1.14
CA GLY A 31 -5.52 14.92 -2.03
C GLY A 31 -4.13 14.68 -1.46
N LYS A 32 -3.93 13.57 -0.75
CA LYS A 32 -2.66 13.19 -0.11
C LYS A 32 -2.04 12.01 -0.87
N THR A 33 -0.72 11.95 -0.84
CA THR A 33 0.05 10.82 -1.34
C THR A 33 0.21 9.75 -0.26
N LEU A 34 -0.02 8.49 -0.63
CA LEU A 34 0.35 7.30 0.13
C LEU A 34 1.58 6.68 -0.53
N ILE A 35 2.62 6.39 0.26
CA ILE A 35 3.72 5.51 -0.13
C ILE A 35 3.68 4.34 0.83
N MET A 36 3.62 3.12 0.30
CA MET A 36 3.60 1.92 1.11
C MET A 36 4.63 0.91 0.64
N ALA A 37 5.20 0.17 1.60
CA ALA A 37 6.00 -1.03 1.35
C ALA A 37 5.15 -2.25 1.70
N THR A 38 5.21 -3.27 0.87
CA THR A 38 4.52 -4.55 1.09
C THR A 38 5.24 -5.67 0.36
N HIS A 39 5.18 -6.88 0.91
CA HIS A 39 5.58 -8.10 0.21
C HIS A 39 4.40 -8.81 -0.47
N ALA A 40 3.17 -8.35 -0.23
CA ALA A 40 1.94 -8.90 -0.80
C ALA A 40 1.65 -8.26 -2.17
N LEU A 41 1.67 -9.08 -3.23
CA LEU A 41 1.55 -8.62 -4.63
C LEU A 41 0.16 -8.10 -4.97
N ASP A 42 -0.86 -8.73 -4.42
CA ASP A 42 -2.27 -8.33 -4.45
C ASP A 42 -2.47 -6.92 -3.87
N VAL A 43 -1.88 -6.63 -2.71
CA VAL A 43 -1.88 -5.30 -2.09
C VAL A 43 -1.15 -4.28 -2.97
N ALA A 44 0.02 -4.65 -3.49
CA ALA A 44 0.81 -3.77 -4.36
C ALA A 44 0.04 -3.39 -5.65
N GLN A 45 -0.69 -4.33 -6.25
CA GLN A 45 -1.46 -4.12 -7.49
C GLN A 45 -2.57 -3.09 -7.36
N GLN A 46 -3.02 -2.77 -6.14
CA GLN A 46 -4.03 -1.73 -5.91
C GLN A 46 -3.46 -0.30 -5.95
N ALA A 47 -2.14 -0.15 -5.90
CA ALA A 47 -1.47 1.15 -5.98
C ALA A 47 -1.51 1.74 -7.39
N ASP A 48 -1.53 3.07 -7.49
CA ASP A 48 -1.48 3.75 -8.79
C ASP A 48 -0.17 3.48 -9.54
N ARG A 49 0.91 3.19 -8.80
CA ARG A 49 2.23 2.80 -9.32
C ARG A 49 2.88 1.79 -8.39
N VAL A 50 3.48 0.77 -8.98
CA VAL A 50 4.30 -0.22 -8.28
C VAL A 50 5.76 -0.01 -8.69
N LEU A 51 6.66 0.02 -7.71
CA LEU A 51 8.10 0.09 -7.91
C LEU A 51 8.74 -1.09 -7.17
N HIS A 52 9.66 -1.79 -7.82
CA HIS A 52 10.36 -2.90 -7.19
C HIS A 52 11.71 -2.42 -6.65
N LEU A 53 11.98 -2.74 -5.39
CA LEU A 53 13.26 -2.42 -4.75
C LEU A 53 14.12 -3.69 -4.67
N VAL A 54 15.20 -3.73 -5.44
CA VAL A 54 16.13 -4.86 -5.50
C VAL A 54 17.53 -4.38 -5.11
N HIS A 55 18.10 -4.95 -4.06
CA HIS A 55 19.43 -4.59 -3.53
C HIS A 55 19.63 -3.06 -3.33
N GLY A 56 18.60 -2.38 -2.83
CA GLY A 56 18.64 -0.93 -2.57
C GLY A 56 18.51 -0.05 -3.82
N LYS A 57 18.13 -0.62 -4.97
CA LYS A 57 17.87 0.11 -6.22
C LYS A 57 16.43 -0.12 -6.69
N LEU A 58 15.80 0.95 -7.17
CA LEU A 58 14.48 0.87 -7.80
C LEU A 58 14.65 0.39 -9.25
N GLU A 59 13.86 -0.61 -9.62
CA GLU A 59 13.70 -1.13 -10.99
C GLU A 59 12.41 -0.61 -11.62
#